data_AF-A0A3B8PZV8-F1
#
_entry.id   AF-A0A3B8PZV8-F1
#
_cell.length_a   1.000
_cell.length_b   1.000
_cell.length_c   1.000
_cell.angle_alpha   90.00
_cell.angle_beta   90.00
_cell.angle_gamma   90.00
#
_symmetry.space_group_name_H-M   'P 1'
#
loop_
_entity.id
_entity.type
_entity.pdbx_description
1 polymer ?
#
loop_
_entity_poly.entity_id
_entity_poly.type
_entity_poly.pdbx_seq_one_letter_code
_entity_poly.pdbx_strand_id
1 'polypeptide(L)' 'MGNRHFHRTIGGEHLPPEVIQALILKKLKEDAVLKLGDFTRAVVTVPAYFNEPRRRRTQDAGRMAGLDVLDIIN' A
#
# COMPACT_ATOMS: atom_id res chain seq x y z
N MET A 1 18.17 10.65 2.56
CA MET A 1 16.74 11.05 2.62
C MET A 1 16.24 11.20 1.19
N GLY A 2 15.21 10.45 0.80
CA GLY A 2 14.71 10.41 -0.58
C GLY A 2 14.25 11.78 -1.08
N ASN A 3 14.38 11.99 -2.40
CA ASN A 3 14.04 13.25 -3.05
C ASN A 3 12.58 13.65 -2.76
N ARG A 4 12.33 14.95 -2.49
CA ARG A 4 11.00 15.48 -2.10
C ARG A 4 9.91 15.18 -3.14
N HIS A 5 10.30 15.01 -4.40
CA HIS A 5 9.44 14.61 -5.50
C HIS A 5 10.12 13.49 -6.28
N PHE A 6 10.13 12.28 -5.73
CA PHE A 6 10.54 11.11 -6.49
C PHE A 6 9.39 10.67 -7.40
N HIS A 7 9.48 11.03 -8.68
CA HIS A 7 8.62 10.51 -9.74
C HIS A 7 9.49 9.71 -10.70
N ARG A 8 9.06 8.49 -11.03
CA ARG A 8 9.72 7.65 -12.04
C ARG A 8 8.66 7.12 -12.98
N THR A 9 8.85 7.36 -14.27
CA THR A 9 8.00 6.77 -15.31
C THR A 9 8.31 5.28 -15.44
N ILE A 10 7.27 4.46 -15.46
CA ILE A 10 7.37 3.00 -15.64
C ILE A 10 6.62 2.69 -16.94
N GLY A 11 7.32 2.15 -17.95
CA GLY A 11 6.69 1.85 -19.24
C GLY A 11 6.18 3.06 -20.02
N GLY A 12 6.67 4.27 -19.73
CA GLY A 12 6.17 5.52 -20.31
C GLY A 12 5.01 6.17 -19.54
N GLU A 13 4.48 5.50 -18.52
CA GLU A 13 3.39 6.02 -17.69
C GLU A 13 3.88 6.55 -16.33
N HIS A 14 3.24 7.60 -15.85
CA HIS A 14 3.47 8.13 -14.50
C HIS A 14 2.59 7.40 -13.50
N LEU A 15 3.15 6.41 -12.81
CA LEU A 15 2.44 5.69 -11.77
C LEU A 15 2.64 6.38 -10.40
N PRO A 16 1.55 6.77 -9.72
CA PRO A 16 1.68 7.32 -8.38
C PRO A 16 2.16 6.24 -7.40
N PRO A 17 2.91 6.60 -6.34
CA PRO A 17 3.49 5.62 -5.40
C PRO A 17 2.47 4.65 -4.80
N GLU A 18 1.24 5.13 -4.55
CA GLU A 18 0.15 4.38 -3.92
C GLU A 18 -0.31 3.23 -4.83
N VAL A 19 -0.29 3.42 -6.16
CA VAL A 19 -0.61 2.35 -7.12
C VAL A 19 0.45 1.25 -7.09
N ILE A 20 1.73 1.62 -7.01
CA ILE A 20 2.81 0.63 -6.90
C ILE A 20 2.69 -0.13 -5.57
N GLN A 21 2.41 0.57 -4.47
CA GLN A 21 2.15 -0.06 -3.18
C GLN A 21 0.96 -1.02 -3.22
N ALA A 22 -0.12 -0.64 -3.90
CA ALA A 22 -1.29 -1.49 -4.07
C ALA A 22 -0.97 -2.80 -4.80
N LEU A 23 -0.12 -2.76 -5.83
CA LEU A 23 0.32 -3.97 -6.53
C LEU A 23 1.08 -4.94 -5.61
N ILE A 24 1.94 -4.40 -4.74
CA ILE A 24 2.66 -5.21 -3.73
C ILE A 24 1.69 -5.80 -2.72
N LEU A 25 0.79 -4.99 -2.16
CA LEU A 25 -0.20 -5.45 -1.18
C LEU A 25 -1.16 -6.48 -1.80
N LYS A 26 -1.52 -6.33 -3.07
CA LYS A 26 -2.35 -7.30 -3.80
C LYS A 26 -1.65 -8.65 -3.91
N LYS A 27 -0.37 -8.67 -4.28
CA LYS A 27 0.41 -9.91 -4.33
C LYS A 27 0.51 -10.59 -2.96
N LEU A 28 0.75 -9.80 -1.90
CA LEU A 28 0.79 -10.32 -0.53
C LEU A 28 -0.58 -10.88 -0.09
N LYS A 29 -1.68 -10.23 -0.48
CA LYS A 29 -3.03 -10.74 -0.25
C LYS A 29 -3.25 -12.08 -0.95
N GLU A 30 -2.93 -12.16 -2.24
CA GLU A 30 -3.06 -13.41 -3.02
C GLU A 30 -2.29 -14.56 -2.37
N ASP A 31 -1.04 -14.30 -1.95
CA ASP A 31 -0.21 -15.30 -1.26
C ASP A 31 -0.77 -15.72 0.09
N ALA A 32 -1.33 -14.78 0.85
CA ALA A 32 -1.95 -15.05 2.14
C ALA A 32 -3.27 -15.83 1.98
N VAL A 33 -4.08 -15.52 0.95
CA VAL A 33 -5.34 -16.23 0.67
C VAL A 33 -5.07 -17.71 0.37
N LEU A 34 -4.00 -18.02 -0.36
CA LEU A 34 -3.59 -19.40 -0.65
C LEU A 34 -3.27 -20.21 0.62
N LYS A 35 -2.87 -19.55 1.72
CA LYS A 35 -2.48 -20.20 2.98
C LYS A 35 -3.56 -20.17 4.05
N LEU A 36 -4.33 -19.09 4.13
CA LEU A 36 -5.25 -18.81 5.23
C LEU A 36 -6.72 -18.92 4.82
N GLY A 37 -7.02 -19.00 3.52
CA GLY A 37 -8.37 -18.87 3.00
C GLY A 37 -8.76 -17.41 2.75
N ASP A 38 -10.02 -17.19 2.36
CA ASP A 38 -10.50 -15.87 1.97
C ASP A 38 -10.49 -14.89 3.16
N PHE A 39 -9.99 -13.68 2.91
CA PHE A 39 -9.98 -12.60 3.89
C PHE A 39 -10.01 -11.24 3.20
N THR A 40 -10.56 -10.27 3.92
CA THR A 40 -10.71 -8.90 3.43
C THR A 40 -10.09 -7.87 4.36
N ARG A 41 -10.03 -8.12 5.67
CA ARG A 41 -9.60 -7.13 6.67
C ARG A 41 -8.12 -7.26 7.02
N ALA A 42 -7.42 -6.14 7.13
CA ALA A 42 -6.00 -6.11 7.51
C ALA A 42 -5.63 -4.83 8.29
N VAL A 43 -4.57 -4.94 9.10
CA VAL A 43 -3.87 -3.80 9.70
C VAL A 43 -2.55 -3.64 8.96
N VAL A 44 -2.19 -2.40 8.58
CA VAL A 44 -0.99 -2.12 7.79
C VAL A 44 -0.01 -1.27 8.60
N THR A 45 1.25 -1.66 8.64
CA THR A 45 2.29 -0.90 9.36
C THR A 45 2.86 0.23 8.51
N VAL A 46 3.26 1.33 9.14
CA VAL A 46 4.00 2.44 8.52
C VAL A 46 5.10 2.93 9.45
N PRO A 47 6.16 3.57 8.94
CA PRO A 47 7.19 4.15 9.80
C PRO A 47 6.64 5.26 10.71
N ALA A 48 7.11 5.33 11.96
CA ALA A 48 6.67 6.33 12.95
C ALA A 48 6.81 7.81 12.51
N TYR A 49 7.69 8.11 11.54
CA TYR A 49 7.91 9.45 11.01
C TYR A 49 6.95 9.82 9.85
N PHE A 50 6.01 8.95 9.47
CA PHE A 50 5.03 9.26 8.43
C PHE A 50 4.06 10.33 8.91
N ASN A 51 3.93 11.38 8.10
CA ASN A 51 2.88 12.37 8.28
C ASN A 51 1.52 11.82 7.82
N GLU A 52 0.45 12.49 8.24
CA GLU A 52 -0.93 12.08 7.95
C GLU A 52 -1.22 11.85 6.45
N PRO A 53 -0.76 12.70 5.51
CA PRO A 53 -0.94 12.44 4.08
C PRO A 53 -0.31 11.12 3.61
N ARG A 54 0.88 10.77 4.12
CA ARG A 54 1.54 9.49 3.77
C ARG A 54 0.81 8.31 4.39
N ARG A 55 0.26 8.44 5.61
CA ARG A 55 -0.59 7.40 6.23
C ARG A 55 -1.85 7.14 5.40
N ARG A 56 -2.56 8.20 4.98
CA ARG A 56 -3.74 8.07 4.10
C ARG A 56 -3.42 7.41 2.77
N ARG A 57 -2.30 7.80 2.15
CA ARG A 57 -1.81 7.20 0.90
C ARG A 57 -1.54 5.70 1.03
N THR A 58 -0.96 5.26 2.15
CA THR A 58 -0.80 3.83 2.45
C THR A 58 -2.16 3.14 2.64
N GLN A 59 -3.12 3.80 3.31
CA GLN A 59 -4.47 3.25 3.48
C GLN A 59 -5.18 3.08 2.13
N ASP A 60 -5.08 4.07 1.26
CA ASP A 60 -5.65 4.03 -0.08
C ASP A 60 -5.02 2.94 -0.94
N ALA A 61 -3.70 2.72 -0.83
CA ALA A 61 -3.03 1.60 -1.47
C ALA A 61 -3.58 0.24 -1.01
N GLY A 62 -3.88 0.09 0.29
CA GLY A 62 -4.52 -1.10 0.83
C GLY A 62 -5.93 -1.32 0.26
N ARG A 63 -6.73 -0.25 0.15
CA ARG A 63 -8.06 -0.32 -0.49
C ARG A 63 -7.96 -0.71 -1.96
N MET A 64 -7.02 -0.13 -2.71
CA MET A 64 -6.76 -0.48 -4.11
C MET A 64 -6.33 -1.95 -4.27
N ALA A 65 -5.68 -2.53 -3.27
CA ALA A 65 -5.32 -3.95 -3.23
C ALA A 65 -6.50 -4.88 -2.84
N GLY A 66 -7.68 -4.31 -2.58
CA GLY A 66 -8.86 -5.07 -2.13
C GLY A 66 -8.78 -5.49 -0.66
N LEU A 67 -8.06 -4.74 0.16
CA LEU A 67 -8.03 -4.89 1.62
C LEU A 67 -8.87 -3.79 2.29
N ASP A 68 -9.69 -4.19 3.24
CA ASP A 68 -10.32 -3.30 4.21
C ASP A 68 -9.30 -3.00 5.33
N VAL A 69 -8.67 -1.83 5.23
CA VAL A 69 -7.62 -1.39 6.14
C VAL A 69 -8.24 -0.85 7.43
N LEU A 70 -8.24 -1.69 8.46
CA LEU A 70 -8.85 -1.40 9.76
C LEU A 70 -8.09 -0.32 10.52
N ASP A 71 -6.77 -0.38 10.48
CA ASP A 71 -5.91 0.59 11.15
C ASP A 71 -4.53 0.65 10.47
N ILE A 72 -3.85 1.78 10.68
CA ILE A 72 -2.45 1.97 10.30
C ILE A 72 -1.62 2.27 11.54
N ILE A 73 -0.77 1.31 11.90
CA ILE A 73 0.06 1.34 13.11
C ILE A 73 1.53 1.59 12.80
N ASN A 74 2.27 2.05 13.80
CA ASN A 74 3.68 2.45 13.72
C ASN A 74 4.64 1.53 14.47
#